data_AF-A0A660NDQ1-F1
#
_entry.id   AF-A0A660NDQ1-F1
#
_cell.length_a   1.000
_cell.length_b   1.000
_cell.length_c   1.000
_cell.angle_alpha   90.00
_cell.angle_beta   90.00
_cell.angle_gamma   90.00
#
_symmetry.space_group_name_H-M   'P 1'
#
loop_
_entity.id
_entity.type
_entity.pdbx_description
1 polymer ?
#
loop_
_entity_poly.entity_id
_entity_poly.type
_entity_poly.pdbx_seq_one_letter_code
_entity_poly.pdbx_strand_id
1 'polypeptide(L)'
;MDLSIMQKAQVLIEAIPYIQRFNRKVIVVKYGGSAMLDDELKKQVIQDVVLLKLVGFKPIIVHGGGKEISKWITKVGMEPKFINGLRVTDEPTMEIAEMVLNRVNKSLVQLVSDLGIRAVGISGKDGNLLECEKKLSKGEDIGFVGEITKVNPQLIDDLIEKDFLPIICPIGYDNECHSYNINADDAACAIAKAVGAEKLAFLTDVEGIYRDFSDKSSLISEMTVEEARKFIQSDGIGGGMIPKLTNCIDALECGVSRVHILDGRIAHCLLLEIFTNKGIGTAILREREDN
;
A
#
# COMPACT_ATOMS: atom_id res chain seq x y z
N MET A 1 10.80 -28.78 -29.36
CA MET A 1 9.92 -27.88 -28.60
C MET A 1 10.64 -26.56 -28.48
N ASP A 2 9.98 -25.44 -28.78
CA ASP A 2 10.61 -24.13 -28.73
C ASP A 2 11.17 -23.90 -27.32
N LEU A 3 12.45 -23.57 -27.19
CA LEU A 3 13.14 -23.45 -25.89
C LEU A 3 12.37 -22.47 -24.98
N SER A 4 11.74 -21.47 -25.59
CA SER A 4 10.89 -20.46 -24.97
C SER A 4 9.60 -21.03 -24.34
N ILE A 5 8.97 -22.05 -24.93
CA ILE A 5 7.73 -22.66 -24.41
C ILE A 5 8.05 -23.55 -23.20
N MET A 6 9.11 -24.34 -23.30
CA MET A 6 9.57 -25.17 -22.18
C MET A 6 10.02 -24.33 -20.98
N GLN A 7 10.72 -23.22 -21.24
CA GLN A 7 11.10 -22.26 -20.18
C GLN A 7 9.87 -21.66 -19.49
N LYS A 8 8.82 -21.28 -20.23
CA LYS A 8 7.57 -20.78 -19.62
C LYS A 8 6.92 -21.82 -18.72
N ALA A 9 6.86 -23.08 -19.15
CA ALA A 9 6.31 -24.16 -18.32
C ALA A 9 7.15 -24.39 -17.05
N GLN A 10 8.48 -24.38 -17.17
CA GLN A 10 9.39 -24.56 -16.06
C GLN A 10 9.24 -23.45 -15.00
N VAL A 11 9.16 -22.18 -15.41
CA VAL A 11 8.95 -21.04 -14.50
C VAL A 11 7.63 -21.16 -13.73
N LEU A 12 6.55 -21.62 -14.39
CA LEU A 12 5.27 -21.84 -13.71
C LEU A 12 5.33 -22.97 -12.68
N ILE A 13 6.08 -24.04 -12.99
CA ILE A 13 6.29 -25.16 -12.06
C ILE A 13 7.12 -24.72 -10.84
N GLU A 14 8.16 -23.91 -11.06
CA GLU A 14 9.00 -23.37 -9.99
C GLU A 14 8.24 -22.43 -9.04
N ALA A 15 7.13 -21.83 -9.50
CA ALA A 15 6.27 -21.01 -8.66
C ALA A 15 5.38 -21.83 -7.70
N ILE A 16 5.19 -23.15 -7.93
CA ILE A 16 4.26 -23.99 -7.14
C ILE A 16 4.51 -23.92 -5.62
N PRO A 17 5.76 -24.02 -5.11
CA PRO A 17 6.00 -23.94 -3.67
C PRO A 17 5.57 -22.59 -3.07
N TYR A 18 5.77 -21.49 -3.78
CA TYR A 18 5.33 -20.16 -3.34
C TYR A 18 3.81 -20.05 -3.33
N ILE A 19 3.15 -20.57 -4.38
CA ILE A 19 1.68 -20.63 -4.46
C ILE A 19 1.11 -21.42 -3.28
N GLN A 20 1.69 -22.59 -2.97
CA GLN A 20 1.26 -23.42 -1.85
C GLN A 20 1.46 -22.71 -0.50
N ARG A 21 2.62 -22.08 -0.29
CA ARG A 21 2.97 -21.37 0.94
C ARG A 21 2.00 -20.24 1.26
N PHE A 22 1.55 -19.51 0.23
CA PHE A 22 0.76 -18.30 0.41
C PHE A 22 -0.71 -18.44 0.02
N ASN A 23 -1.17 -19.65 -0.28
CA ASN A 23 -2.56 -19.91 -0.59
C ASN A 23 -3.47 -19.44 0.56
N ARG A 24 -4.54 -18.71 0.23
CA ARG A 24 -5.52 -18.09 1.13
C ARG A 24 -4.94 -17.06 2.10
N LYS A 25 -3.69 -16.65 1.94
CA LYS A 25 -3.10 -15.58 2.75
C LYS A 25 -3.54 -14.22 2.25
N VAL A 26 -3.80 -13.31 3.19
CA VAL A 26 -4.17 -11.92 2.89
C VAL A 26 -2.90 -11.12 2.62
N ILE A 27 -2.93 -10.33 1.53
CA ILE A 27 -1.89 -9.37 1.20
C ILE A 27 -2.52 -8.00 1.02
N VAL A 28 -2.03 -7.01 1.76
CA VAL A 28 -2.42 -5.60 1.56
C VAL A 28 -1.37 -4.94 0.69
N VAL A 29 -1.81 -4.37 -0.43
CA VAL A 29 -0.95 -3.63 -1.35
C VAL A 29 -1.30 -2.15 -1.24
N LYS A 30 -0.41 -1.38 -0.64
CA LYS A 30 -0.49 0.07 -0.70
C LYS A 30 -0.02 0.52 -2.08
N TYR A 31 -0.96 0.93 -2.91
CA TYR A 31 -0.70 1.43 -4.25
C TYR A 31 -0.69 2.96 -4.29
N GLY A 32 0.46 3.56 -4.58
CA GLY A 32 0.61 5.02 -4.58
C GLY A 32 1.83 5.49 -5.37
N GLY A 33 2.07 6.80 -5.33
CA GLY A 33 3.26 7.39 -5.94
C GLY A 33 3.15 7.59 -7.46
N SER A 34 4.30 7.62 -8.11
CA SER A 34 4.45 7.84 -9.55
C SER A 34 3.91 6.68 -10.39
N ALA A 35 3.84 5.47 -9.82
CA ALA A 35 3.22 4.31 -10.45
C ALA A 35 1.72 4.51 -10.81
N MET A 36 1.03 5.48 -10.17
CA MET A 36 -0.37 5.81 -10.49
C MET A 36 -0.54 6.79 -11.66
N LEU A 37 0.54 7.48 -12.06
CA LEU A 37 0.51 8.50 -13.11
C LEU A 37 0.64 7.91 -14.51
N ASP A 38 1.39 6.83 -14.62
CA ASP A 38 1.61 6.12 -15.87
C ASP A 38 0.54 5.03 -16.02
N ASP A 39 -0.26 5.12 -17.08
CA ASP A 39 -1.37 4.20 -17.31
C ASP A 39 -0.91 2.78 -17.66
N GLU A 40 0.29 2.61 -18.20
CA GLU A 40 0.85 1.30 -18.52
C GLU A 40 1.37 0.61 -17.26
N LEU A 41 2.14 1.32 -16.42
CA LEU A 41 2.55 0.82 -15.11
C LEU A 41 1.36 0.49 -14.22
N LYS A 42 0.31 1.32 -14.26
CA LYS A 42 -0.95 1.05 -13.56
C LYS A 42 -1.59 -0.26 -14.00
N LYS A 43 -1.67 -0.53 -15.30
CA LYS A 43 -2.18 -1.82 -15.80
C LYS A 43 -1.33 -2.99 -15.34
N GLN A 44 0.00 -2.86 -15.39
CA GLN A 44 0.92 -3.93 -15.01
C GLN A 44 0.82 -4.27 -13.51
N VAL A 45 0.77 -3.25 -12.64
CA VAL A 45 0.55 -3.47 -11.19
C VAL A 45 -0.79 -4.14 -10.94
N ILE A 46 -1.86 -3.72 -11.63
CA ILE A 46 -3.17 -4.35 -11.49
C ILE A 46 -3.16 -5.80 -12.00
N GLN A 47 -2.44 -6.10 -13.08
CA GLN A 47 -2.23 -7.47 -13.56
C GLN A 47 -1.53 -8.34 -12.50
N ASP A 48 -0.52 -7.80 -11.81
CA ASP A 48 0.16 -8.53 -10.73
C ASP A 48 -0.82 -8.89 -9.60
N VAL A 49 -1.61 -7.92 -9.15
CA VAL A 49 -2.58 -8.13 -8.07
C VAL A 49 -3.66 -9.14 -8.49
N VAL A 50 -4.12 -9.07 -9.74
CA VAL A 50 -5.04 -10.06 -10.32
C VAL A 50 -4.41 -11.44 -10.36
N LEU A 51 -3.15 -11.56 -10.78
CA LEU A 51 -2.45 -12.84 -10.79
C LEU A 51 -2.32 -13.41 -9.37
N LEU A 52 -1.97 -12.58 -8.38
CA LEU A 52 -1.91 -13.00 -6.97
C LEU A 52 -3.26 -13.59 -6.52
N LYS A 53 -4.38 -12.94 -6.85
CA LYS A 53 -5.72 -13.48 -6.55
C LYS A 53 -5.96 -14.83 -7.24
N LEU A 54 -5.65 -14.94 -8.52
CA LEU A 54 -5.87 -16.15 -9.32
C LEU A 54 -5.06 -17.35 -8.80
N VAL A 55 -3.88 -17.10 -8.24
CA VAL A 55 -3.06 -18.16 -7.62
C VAL A 55 -3.38 -18.39 -6.14
N GLY A 56 -4.42 -17.75 -5.60
CA GLY A 56 -5.00 -18.07 -4.30
C GLY A 56 -4.72 -17.09 -3.16
N PHE A 57 -3.97 -16.00 -3.39
CA PHE A 57 -3.92 -14.92 -2.40
C PHE A 57 -5.29 -14.23 -2.26
N LYS A 58 -5.47 -13.54 -1.15
CA LYS A 58 -6.59 -12.63 -0.90
C LYS A 58 -6.08 -11.18 -0.90
N PRO A 59 -5.85 -10.58 -2.07
CA PRO A 59 -5.30 -9.22 -2.13
C PRO A 59 -6.35 -8.16 -1.77
N ILE A 60 -5.88 -7.12 -1.08
CA ILE A 60 -6.58 -5.87 -0.81
C ILE A 60 -5.71 -4.74 -1.36
N ILE A 61 -6.29 -3.82 -2.12
CA ILE A 61 -5.58 -2.62 -2.57
C ILE A 61 -5.98 -1.46 -1.66
N VAL A 62 -5.00 -0.75 -1.09
CA VAL A 62 -5.22 0.55 -0.44
C VAL A 62 -4.51 1.59 -1.27
N HIS A 63 -5.23 2.56 -1.83
CA HIS A 63 -4.62 3.50 -2.77
C HIS A 63 -4.48 4.92 -2.24
N GLY A 64 -3.42 5.61 -2.70
CA GLY A 64 -3.30 7.05 -2.51
C GLY A 64 -3.97 7.85 -3.63
N GLY A 65 -3.68 9.14 -3.66
CA GLY A 65 -4.10 10.03 -4.76
C GLY A 65 -3.54 11.44 -4.66
N GLY A 66 -2.48 11.66 -3.90
CA GLY A 66 -2.00 13.00 -3.55
C GLY A 66 -1.76 13.91 -4.77
N LYS A 67 -1.13 13.39 -5.83
CA LYS A 67 -0.88 14.16 -7.06
C LYS A 67 -2.18 14.50 -7.81
N GLU A 68 -3.14 13.57 -7.88
CA GLU A 68 -4.45 13.82 -8.49
C GLU A 68 -5.27 14.82 -7.67
N ILE A 69 -5.25 14.74 -6.33
CA ILE A 69 -5.90 15.72 -5.45
C ILE A 69 -5.33 17.12 -5.72
N SER A 70 -3.99 17.26 -5.72
CA SER A 70 -3.35 18.55 -6.00
C SER A 70 -3.74 19.11 -7.36
N LYS A 71 -3.81 18.27 -8.39
CA LYS A 71 -4.24 18.67 -9.75
C LYS A 71 -5.67 19.22 -9.76
N TRP A 72 -6.60 18.59 -9.03
CA TRP A 72 -7.98 19.06 -8.96
C TRP A 72 -8.15 20.32 -8.10
N ILE A 73 -7.41 20.45 -7.00
CA ILE A 73 -7.34 21.68 -6.20
C ILE A 73 -6.89 22.86 -7.09
N THR A 74 -5.81 22.69 -7.85
CA THR A 74 -5.35 23.72 -8.78
C THR A 74 -6.37 24.02 -9.88
N LYS A 75 -7.06 22.99 -10.38
CA LYS A 75 -8.09 23.16 -11.43
C LYS A 75 -9.27 24.02 -10.98
N VAL A 76 -9.59 24.03 -9.68
CA VAL A 76 -10.65 24.90 -9.12
C VAL A 76 -10.13 26.25 -8.62
N GLY A 77 -8.86 26.58 -8.89
CA GLY A 77 -8.25 27.87 -8.54
C GLY A 77 -7.69 27.95 -7.11
N MET A 78 -7.60 26.84 -6.40
CA MET A 78 -7.00 26.76 -5.06
C MET A 78 -5.52 26.30 -5.13
N GLU A 79 -4.75 26.57 -4.08
CA GLU A 79 -3.34 26.15 -3.99
C GLU A 79 -3.16 24.95 -3.04
N PRO A 80 -2.53 23.85 -3.49
CA PRO A 80 -2.18 22.74 -2.61
C PRO A 80 -1.17 23.14 -1.53
N LYS A 81 -1.52 22.96 -0.25
CA LYS A 81 -0.64 23.26 0.89
C LYS A 81 -0.22 21.99 1.63
N PHE A 82 1.03 21.98 2.12
CA PHE A 82 1.58 20.85 2.87
C PHE A 82 2.39 21.35 4.08
N ILE A 83 2.24 20.66 5.21
CA ILE A 83 3.00 20.89 6.45
C ILE A 83 3.55 19.54 6.92
N ASN A 84 4.88 19.46 7.11
CA ASN A 84 5.58 18.24 7.52
C ASN A 84 5.25 17.00 6.67
N GLY A 85 4.99 17.18 5.36
CA GLY A 85 4.63 16.10 4.43
C GLY A 85 3.16 15.69 4.44
N LEU A 86 2.33 16.27 5.32
CA LEU A 86 0.88 16.09 5.33
C LEU A 86 0.20 17.22 4.57
N ARG A 87 -0.87 16.91 3.84
CA ARG A 87 -1.68 17.92 3.15
C ARG A 87 -2.49 18.70 4.18
N VAL A 88 -2.36 20.02 4.18
CA VAL A 88 -3.30 20.88 4.92
C VAL A 88 -4.64 20.79 4.21
N THR A 89 -5.67 20.34 4.92
CA THR A 89 -6.96 19.94 4.35
C THR A 89 -8.06 20.73 5.05
N ASP A 90 -8.37 21.95 4.59
CA ASP A 90 -9.57 22.66 5.04
C ASP A 90 -10.85 22.01 4.49
N GLU A 91 -12.03 22.53 4.86
CA GLU A 91 -13.32 21.95 4.47
C GLU A 91 -13.49 21.84 2.94
N PRO A 92 -13.24 22.89 2.12
CA PRO A 92 -13.29 22.75 0.66
C PRO A 92 -12.26 21.76 0.11
N THR A 93 -11.04 21.74 0.68
CA THR A 93 -10.00 20.79 0.27
C THR A 93 -10.41 19.35 0.59
N MET A 94 -11.10 19.12 1.70
CA MET A 94 -11.60 17.81 2.11
C MET A 94 -12.65 17.27 1.11
N GLU A 95 -13.59 18.11 0.70
CA GLU A 95 -14.60 17.76 -0.31
C GLU A 95 -13.93 17.32 -1.63
N ILE A 96 -12.95 18.11 -2.10
CA ILE A 96 -12.18 17.79 -3.31
C ILE A 96 -11.39 16.48 -3.12
N ALA A 97 -10.74 16.29 -1.96
CA ALA A 97 -9.98 15.09 -1.69
C ALA A 97 -10.86 13.83 -1.74
N GLU A 98 -12.03 13.87 -1.11
CA GLU A 98 -12.99 12.76 -1.10
C GLU A 98 -13.51 12.43 -2.52
N MET A 99 -13.92 13.44 -3.29
CA MET A 99 -14.38 13.24 -4.68
C MET A 99 -13.28 12.64 -5.56
N VAL A 100 -12.06 13.15 -5.47
CA VAL A 100 -10.95 12.73 -6.31
C VAL A 100 -10.47 11.34 -5.95
N LEU A 101 -10.35 11.02 -4.67
CA LEU A 101 -9.96 9.68 -4.23
C LEU A 101 -11.01 8.65 -4.65
N ASN A 102 -12.30 8.95 -4.57
CA ASN A 102 -13.34 8.07 -5.09
C ASN A 102 -13.26 7.89 -6.61
N ARG A 103 -12.98 8.95 -7.38
CA ARG A 103 -12.74 8.82 -8.83
C ARG A 103 -11.57 7.89 -9.14
N VAL A 104 -10.45 8.05 -8.42
CA VAL A 104 -9.28 7.16 -8.55
C VAL A 104 -9.66 5.73 -8.18
N ASN A 105 -10.38 5.54 -7.07
CA ASN A 105 -10.86 4.25 -6.59
C ASN A 105 -11.65 3.49 -7.68
N LYS A 106 -12.64 4.15 -8.30
CA LYS A 106 -13.45 3.53 -9.36
C LYS A 106 -12.65 3.24 -10.63
N SER A 107 -11.62 4.04 -10.94
CA SER A 107 -10.73 3.73 -12.06
C SER A 107 -9.96 2.42 -11.86
N LEU A 108 -9.51 2.14 -10.62
CA LEU A 108 -8.83 0.88 -10.29
C LEU A 108 -9.80 -0.30 -10.29
N VAL A 109 -11.02 -0.11 -9.80
CA VAL A 109 -12.10 -1.11 -9.87
C VAL A 109 -12.35 -1.52 -11.32
N GLN A 110 -12.42 -0.56 -12.24
CA GLN A 110 -12.61 -0.84 -13.67
C GLN A 110 -11.47 -1.69 -14.23
N LEU A 111 -10.20 -1.32 -13.97
CA LEU A 111 -9.04 -2.06 -14.46
C LEU A 111 -9.01 -3.51 -13.96
N VAL A 112 -9.37 -3.74 -12.69
CA VAL A 112 -9.46 -5.09 -12.13
C VAL A 112 -10.61 -5.87 -12.78
N SER A 113 -11.75 -5.21 -12.99
CA SER A 113 -12.94 -5.81 -13.59
C SER A 113 -12.73 -6.19 -15.06
N ASP A 114 -11.99 -5.39 -15.81
CA ASP A 114 -11.63 -5.65 -17.21
C ASP A 114 -10.77 -6.92 -17.35
N LEU A 115 -10.07 -7.32 -16.30
CA LEU A 115 -9.31 -8.58 -16.21
C LEU A 115 -10.14 -9.76 -15.69
N GLY A 116 -11.46 -9.61 -15.59
CA GLY A 116 -12.39 -10.67 -15.20
C GLY A 116 -12.52 -10.90 -13.70
N ILE A 117 -11.95 -10.04 -12.87
CA ILE A 117 -12.02 -10.13 -11.42
C ILE A 117 -13.08 -9.19 -10.86
N ARG A 118 -13.95 -9.71 -9.99
CA ARG A 118 -14.94 -8.87 -9.30
C ARG A 118 -14.24 -8.01 -8.24
N ALA A 119 -14.20 -6.70 -8.45
CA ALA A 119 -13.67 -5.74 -7.49
C ALA A 119 -14.77 -4.89 -6.87
N VAL A 120 -14.59 -4.47 -5.61
CA VAL A 120 -15.46 -3.52 -4.94
C VAL A 120 -14.61 -2.38 -4.38
N GLY A 121 -14.96 -1.18 -4.81
CA GLY A 121 -14.31 0.05 -4.36
C GLY A 121 -15.04 0.67 -3.18
N ILE A 122 -14.37 0.78 -2.02
CA ILE A 122 -14.91 1.33 -0.77
C ILE A 122 -13.98 2.40 -0.18
N SER A 123 -14.50 3.13 0.80
CA SER A 123 -13.79 4.07 1.65
C SER A 123 -13.83 3.60 3.11
N GLY A 124 -13.16 4.32 4.01
CA GLY A 124 -13.27 4.09 5.45
C GLY A 124 -14.64 4.44 6.04
N LYS A 125 -15.49 5.18 5.33
CA LYS A 125 -16.88 5.47 5.74
C LYS A 125 -17.81 4.29 5.51
N ASP A 126 -17.51 3.47 4.50
CA ASP A 126 -18.35 2.32 4.15
C ASP A 126 -18.22 1.22 5.20
N GLY A 127 -19.37 0.78 5.74
CA GLY A 127 -19.39 -0.25 6.78
C GLY A 127 -18.66 0.13 8.06
N ASN A 128 -18.48 1.44 8.31
CA ASN A 128 -17.78 1.96 9.49
C ASN A 128 -16.31 1.49 9.59
N LEU A 129 -15.65 1.34 8.43
CA LEU A 129 -14.33 0.72 8.32
C LEU A 129 -13.19 1.48 9.04
N LEU A 130 -13.05 2.80 8.86
CA LEU A 130 -11.99 3.63 9.46
C LEU A 130 -12.56 4.76 10.31
N GLU A 131 -12.61 4.53 11.62
CA GLU A 131 -12.88 5.58 12.61
C GLU A 131 -11.57 6.35 12.89
N CYS A 132 -11.66 7.67 12.98
CA CYS A 132 -10.51 8.53 13.22
C CYS A 132 -10.85 9.73 14.11
N GLU A 133 -9.81 10.36 14.63
CA GLU A 133 -9.87 11.68 15.22
C GLU A 133 -9.02 12.68 14.44
N LYS A 134 -9.19 13.96 14.74
CA LYS A 134 -8.41 15.02 14.09
C LYS A 134 -6.93 14.93 14.47
N LYS A 135 -6.07 14.83 13.47
CA LYS A 135 -4.62 14.77 13.62
C LYS A 135 -4.02 16.18 13.68
N LEU A 136 -3.17 16.41 14.68
CA LEU A 136 -2.32 17.61 14.74
C LEU A 136 -0.92 17.28 14.22
N SER A 137 -0.30 18.19 13.45
CA SER A 137 1.08 18.04 13.00
C SER A 137 2.01 18.82 13.92
N LYS A 138 2.72 18.14 14.84
CA LYS A 138 3.60 18.80 15.83
C LYS A 138 2.89 19.91 16.63
N GLY A 139 1.61 19.71 16.93
CA GLY A 139 0.76 20.68 17.63
C GLY A 139 0.05 21.70 16.74
N GLU A 140 0.34 21.72 15.43
CA GLU A 140 -0.36 22.60 14.47
C GLU A 140 -1.62 21.92 13.92
N ASP A 141 -2.70 22.70 13.82
CA ASP A 141 -3.93 22.30 13.16
C ASP A 141 -3.74 22.32 11.63
N ILE A 142 -3.87 21.15 11.02
CA ILE A 142 -3.75 20.94 9.57
C ILE A 142 -5.11 20.66 8.90
N GLY A 143 -6.21 20.92 9.60
CA GLY A 143 -7.58 20.75 9.13
C GLY A 143 -8.11 19.32 9.28
N PHE A 144 -8.92 18.87 8.33
CA PHE A 144 -9.56 17.55 8.24
C PHE A 144 -8.56 16.46 7.83
N VAL A 145 -7.48 16.33 8.58
CA VAL A 145 -6.51 15.24 8.48
C VAL A 145 -6.76 14.28 9.64
N GLY A 146 -6.91 12.99 9.33
CA GLY A 146 -7.34 12.00 10.30
C GLY A 146 -6.19 11.17 10.86
N GLU A 147 -6.30 10.81 12.13
CA GLU A 147 -5.52 9.78 12.80
C GLU A 147 -6.45 8.61 13.15
N ILE A 148 -6.16 7.43 12.62
CA ILE A 148 -7.03 6.25 12.79
C ILE A 148 -7.03 5.83 14.25
N THR A 149 -8.21 5.78 14.85
CA THR A 149 -8.42 5.32 16.23
C THR A 149 -8.91 3.88 16.26
N LYS A 150 -9.68 3.46 15.24
CA LYS A 150 -10.23 2.10 15.16
C LYS A 150 -10.49 1.67 13.71
N VAL A 151 -10.29 0.38 13.46
CA VAL A 151 -10.58 -0.27 12.18
C VAL A 151 -11.58 -1.40 12.39
N ASN A 152 -12.68 -1.39 11.62
CA ASN A 152 -13.66 -2.47 11.59
C ASN A 152 -13.49 -3.31 10.31
N PRO A 153 -12.84 -4.49 10.37
CA PRO A 153 -12.52 -5.27 9.17
C PRO A 153 -13.72 -6.03 8.59
N GLN A 154 -14.87 -6.08 9.28
CA GLN A 154 -15.99 -6.96 8.91
C GLN A 154 -16.40 -6.85 7.44
N LEU A 155 -16.54 -5.63 6.92
CA LEU A 155 -16.90 -5.42 5.52
C LEU A 155 -15.84 -5.98 4.55
N ILE A 156 -14.55 -5.83 4.89
CA ILE A 156 -13.45 -6.37 4.09
C ILE A 156 -13.49 -7.91 4.10
N ASP A 157 -13.69 -8.50 5.27
CA ASP A 157 -13.76 -9.95 5.44
C ASP A 157 -14.92 -10.56 4.66
N ASP A 158 -16.10 -9.93 4.71
CA ASP A 158 -17.28 -10.35 3.95
C ASP A 158 -17.03 -10.30 2.44
N LEU A 159 -16.41 -9.22 1.95
CA LEU A 159 -16.06 -9.07 0.53
C LEU A 159 -15.08 -10.16 0.08
N ILE A 160 -14.03 -10.41 0.87
CA ILE A 160 -13.03 -11.44 0.58
C ILE A 160 -13.65 -12.84 0.60
N GLU A 161 -14.53 -13.14 1.54
CA GLU A 161 -15.24 -14.42 1.62
C GLU A 161 -16.12 -14.65 0.38
N LYS A 162 -16.77 -13.59 -0.12
CA LYS A 162 -17.55 -13.63 -1.36
C LYS A 162 -16.71 -13.49 -2.62
N ASP A 163 -15.39 -13.62 -2.49
CA ASP A 163 -14.41 -13.63 -3.58
C ASP A 163 -14.36 -12.32 -4.38
N PHE A 164 -14.68 -11.19 -3.74
CA PHE A 164 -14.36 -9.86 -4.27
C PHE A 164 -12.91 -9.47 -3.97
N LEU A 165 -12.37 -8.55 -4.77
CA LEU A 165 -11.11 -7.84 -4.51
C LEU A 165 -11.44 -6.45 -3.95
N PRO A 166 -11.20 -6.18 -2.66
CA PRO A 166 -11.46 -4.87 -2.07
C PRO A 166 -10.42 -3.83 -2.51
N ILE A 167 -10.88 -2.65 -2.92
CA ILE A 167 -10.05 -1.49 -3.25
C ILE A 167 -10.48 -0.32 -2.38
N ILE A 168 -9.59 0.15 -1.51
CA ILE A 168 -9.93 1.03 -0.40
C ILE A 168 -9.26 2.40 -0.61
N CYS A 169 -10.05 3.48 -0.53
CA CYS A 169 -9.53 4.84 -0.45
C CYS A 169 -9.46 5.32 1.03
N PRO A 170 -8.42 6.08 1.42
CA PRO A 170 -8.12 6.39 2.82
C PRO A 170 -8.89 7.63 3.29
N ILE A 171 -10.22 7.56 3.26
CA ILE A 171 -11.12 8.54 3.87
C ILE A 171 -11.73 7.91 5.12
N GLY A 172 -11.48 8.49 6.29
CA GLY A 172 -12.11 8.05 7.54
C GLY A 172 -13.17 9.03 8.02
N TYR A 173 -13.76 8.73 9.18
CA TYR A 173 -14.77 9.57 9.81
C TYR A 173 -14.60 9.64 11.33
N ASP A 174 -15.06 10.74 11.94
CA ASP A 174 -15.12 10.89 13.40
C ASP A 174 -16.51 10.57 13.96
N ASN A 175 -16.66 10.68 15.29
CA ASN A 175 -17.92 10.43 15.99
C ASN A 175 -19.05 11.40 15.60
N GLU A 176 -18.72 12.54 15.00
CA GLU A 176 -19.68 13.53 14.48
C GLU A 176 -19.95 13.32 12.98
N CYS A 177 -19.39 12.26 12.39
CA CYS A 177 -19.49 11.90 10.97
C CYS A 177 -18.82 12.89 10.01
N HIS A 178 -17.89 13.73 10.49
CA HIS A 178 -17.03 14.52 9.61
C HIS A 178 -16.05 13.60 8.88
N SER A 179 -15.75 13.93 7.63
CA SER A 179 -14.82 13.15 6.81
C SER A 179 -13.39 13.66 6.97
N TYR A 180 -12.43 12.75 7.05
CA TYR A 180 -11.02 13.10 7.21
C TYR A 180 -10.18 12.41 6.14
N ASN A 181 -9.21 13.16 5.62
CA ASN A 181 -8.18 12.66 4.72
C ASN A 181 -7.10 11.97 5.55
N ILE A 182 -6.90 10.67 5.32
CA ILE A 182 -5.93 9.85 6.06
C ILE A 182 -4.73 9.54 5.16
N ASN A 183 -3.53 9.48 5.74
CA ASN A 183 -2.36 9.04 5.00
C ASN A 183 -2.57 7.59 4.51
N ALA A 184 -2.38 7.36 3.21
CA ALA A 184 -2.61 6.04 2.61
C ALA A 184 -1.69 4.94 3.15
N ASP A 185 -0.47 5.28 3.61
CA ASP A 185 0.42 4.32 4.26
C ASP A 185 -0.11 3.96 5.65
N ASP A 186 -0.54 4.94 6.44
CA ASP A 186 -1.16 4.74 7.76
C ASP A 186 -2.41 3.85 7.65
N ALA A 187 -3.28 4.14 6.66
CA ALA A 187 -4.46 3.35 6.37
C ALA A 187 -4.11 1.91 5.95
N ALA A 188 -3.11 1.72 5.09
CA ALA A 188 -2.69 0.39 4.68
C ALA A 188 -2.13 -0.43 5.85
N CYS A 189 -1.33 0.20 6.72
CA CYS A 189 -0.86 -0.44 7.96
C CYS A 189 -2.04 -0.82 8.86
N ALA A 190 -2.94 0.11 9.16
CA ALA A 190 -4.06 -0.14 10.06
C ALA A 190 -4.99 -1.25 9.54
N ILE A 191 -5.27 -1.26 8.22
CA ILE A 191 -6.04 -2.31 7.57
C ILE A 191 -5.30 -3.64 7.62
N ALA A 192 -4.00 -3.67 7.28
CA ALA A 192 -3.19 -4.89 7.31
C ALA A 192 -3.17 -5.54 8.71
N LYS A 193 -3.10 -4.72 9.77
CA LYS A 193 -3.21 -5.17 11.15
C LYS A 193 -4.59 -5.77 11.43
N ALA A 194 -5.65 -5.04 11.09
CA ALA A 194 -7.03 -5.44 11.39
C ALA A 194 -7.45 -6.75 10.70
N VAL A 195 -6.99 -6.99 9.48
CA VAL A 195 -7.31 -8.19 8.69
C VAL A 195 -6.33 -9.35 8.91
N GLY A 196 -5.32 -9.18 9.78
CA GLY A 196 -4.28 -10.18 10.01
C GLY A 196 -3.50 -10.54 8.73
N ALA A 197 -3.08 -9.53 7.97
CA ALA A 197 -2.40 -9.73 6.69
C ALA A 197 -1.07 -10.46 6.86
N GLU A 198 -0.79 -11.43 5.99
CA GLU A 198 0.51 -12.10 5.94
C GLU A 198 1.59 -11.16 5.40
N LYS A 199 1.21 -10.33 4.43
CA LYS A 199 2.11 -9.41 3.75
C LYS A 199 1.48 -8.01 3.62
N LEU A 200 2.30 -7.00 3.82
CA LEU A 200 2.00 -5.61 3.45
C LEU A 200 3.06 -5.13 2.45
N ALA A 201 2.64 -4.69 1.26
CA ALA A 201 3.55 -4.19 0.24
C ALA A 201 3.29 -2.69 -0.01
N PHE A 202 4.34 -1.88 0.13
CA PHE A 202 4.33 -0.47 -0.25
C PHE A 202 4.93 -0.31 -1.64
N LEU A 203 4.11 0.11 -2.60
CA LEU A 203 4.58 0.55 -3.90
C LEU A 203 4.96 2.03 -3.82
N THR A 204 6.25 2.30 -3.98
CA THR A 204 6.87 3.60 -3.76
C THR A 204 7.64 4.08 -5.00
N ASP A 205 8.25 5.26 -4.90
CA ASP A 205 9.09 5.84 -5.95
C ASP A 205 10.60 5.59 -5.71
N VAL A 206 10.93 4.65 -4.82
CA VAL A 206 12.30 4.26 -4.46
C VAL A 206 12.46 2.73 -4.54
N GLU A 207 13.66 2.27 -4.89
CA GLU A 207 14.02 0.84 -4.98
C GLU A 207 13.85 0.10 -3.65
N GLY A 208 14.11 0.79 -2.54
CA GLY A 208 14.00 0.24 -1.20
C GLY A 208 14.82 1.08 -0.24
N ILE A 209 15.48 0.41 0.70
CA ILE A 209 16.32 1.02 1.71
C ILE A 209 17.79 0.76 1.37
N TYR A 210 18.57 1.83 1.23
CA TYR A 210 20.01 1.76 1.03
C TYR A 210 20.73 1.94 2.37
N ARG A 211 21.81 1.18 2.63
CA ARG A 211 22.69 1.48 3.78
C ARG A 211 23.38 2.83 3.60
N ASP A 212 23.76 3.15 2.37
CA ASP A 212 24.34 4.41 1.95
C ASP A 212 23.62 4.88 0.68
N PHE A 213 22.88 5.99 0.77
CA PHE A 213 22.12 6.53 -0.36
C PHE A 213 23.00 6.92 -1.56
N SER A 214 24.29 7.17 -1.33
CA SER A 214 25.24 7.49 -2.40
C SER A 214 25.73 6.24 -3.14
N ASP A 215 25.60 5.05 -2.56
CA ASP A 215 25.99 3.77 -3.13
C ASP A 215 24.77 2.91 -3.47
N LYS A 216 24.43 2.82 -4.77
CA LYS A 216 23.33 1.98 -5.25
C LYS A 216 23.52 0.48 -5.00
N SER A 217 24.76 0.02 -4.83
CA SER A 217 25.02 -1.40 -4.49
C SER A 217 24.68 -1.73 -3.04
N SER A 218 24.42 -0.71 -2.21
CA SER A 218 24.11 -0.84 -0.80
C SER A 218 22.62 -1.11 -0.49
N LEU A 219 21.82 -1.43 -1.50
CA LEU A 219 20.40 -1.80 -1.34
C LEU A 219 20.28 -3.00 -0.39
N ILE A 220 19.48 -2.83 0.65
CA ILE A 220 19.21 -3.87 1.64
C ILE A 220 18.04 -4.70 1.13
N SER A 221 18.31 -5.93 0.69
CA SER A 221 17.24 -6.84 0.25
C SER A 221 16.34 -7.29 1.41
N GLU A 222 16.93 -7.56 2.57
CA GLU A 222 16.20 -7.99 3.77
C GLU A 222 16.77 -7.33 5.02
N MET A 223 15.89 -6.96 5.95
CA MET A 223 16.27 -6.48 7.28
C MET A 223 15.30 -6.95 8.36
N THR A 224 15.79 -7.16 9.58
CA THR A 224 14.93 -7.46 10.72
C THR A 224 14.34 -6.19 11.34
N VAL A 225 13.31 -6.32 12.18
CA VAL A 225 12.76 -5.20 12.97
C VAL A 225 13.85 -4.55 13.83
N GLU A 226 14.74 -5.34 14.44
CA GLU A 226 15.85 -4.80 15.23
C GLU A 226 16.84 -4.00 14.38
N GLU A 227 17.18 -4.51 13.19
CA GLU A 227 18.03 -3.80 12.24
C GLU A 227 17.37 -2.49 11.79
N ALA A 228 16.07 -2.52 11.51
CA ALA A 228 15.30 -1.33 11.12
C ALA A 228 15.27 -0.27 12.25
N ARG A 229 15.07 -0.67 13.51
CA ARG A 229 15.12 0.26 14.66
C ARG A 229 16.49 0.90 14.83
N LYS A 230 17.57 0.12 14.72
CA LYS A 230 18.94 0.66 14.74
C LYS A 230 19.19 1.60 13.57
N PHE A 231 18.64 1.27 12.40
CA PHE A 231 18.77 2.08 11.20
C PHE A 231 18.10 3.45 11.39
N ILE A 232 16.89 3.52 11.97
CA ILE A 232 16.19 4.78 12.29
C ILE A 232 17.00 5.67 13.25
N GLN A 233 17.71 5.07 14.21
CA GLN A 233 18.53 5.80 15.18
C GLN A 233 19.86 6.31 14.60
N SER A 234 20.25 5.83 13.42
CA SER A 234 21.48 6.28 12.76
C SER A 234 21.24 7.55 11.95
N ASP A 235 22.24 8.44 11.89
CA ASP A 235 22.20 9.71 11.13
C ASP A 235 22.10 9.52 9.60
N GLY A 236 21.99 8.28 9.11
CA GLY A 236 21.97 7.92 7.69
C GLY A 236 20.58 7.99 7.02
N ILE A 237 19.49 8.21 7.76
CA ILE A 237 18.13 8.26 7.20
C ILE A 237 17.54 9.67 7.35
N GLY A 238 17.13 10.26 6.23
CA GLY A 238 16.41 11.52 6.19
C GLY A 238 14.98 11.40 5.64
N GLY A 239 14.16 12.39 5.95
CA GLY A 239 12.90 12.68 5.25
C GLY A 239 11.79 11.63 5.46
N GLY A 240 11.05 11.34 4.39
CA GLY A 240 9.85 10.50 4.44
C GLY A 240 10.09 9.00 4.66
N MET A 241 11.34 8.55 4.73
CA MET A 241 11.66 7.14 4.97
C MET A 241 11.51 6.76 6.46
N ILE A 242 11.80 7.68 7.38
CA ILE A 242 11.60 7.46 8.83
C ILE A 242 10.16 7.07 9.14
N PRO A 243 9.13 7.87 8.80
CA PRO A 243 7.74 7.51 9.10
C PRO A 243 7.32 6.21 8.40
N LYS A 244 7.85 5.93 7.21
CA LYS A 244 7.58 4.67 6.49
C LYS A 244 8.14 3.47 7.24
N LEU A 245 9.39 3.55 7.72
CA LEU A 245 10.01 2.50 8.51
C LEU A 245 9.31 2.30 9.85
N THR A 246 8.93 3.37 10.54
CA THR A 246 8.10 3.30 11.76
C THR A 246 6.80 2.55 11.47
N ASN A 247 6.08 2.92 10.42
CA ASN A 247 4.84 2.25 10.00
C ASN A 247 5.06 0.75 9.69
N CYS A 248 6.20 0.39 9.06
CA CYS A 248 6.54 -1.00 8.78
C CYS A 248 6.80 -1.80 10.06
N ILE A 249 7.57 -1.24 10.99
CA ILE A 249 7.85 -1.85 12.29
C ILE A 249 6.55 -2.06 13.07
N ASP A 250 5.71 -1.04 13.13
CA ASP A 250 4.43 -1.11 13.83
C ASP A 250 3.49 -2.16 13.21
N ALA A 251 3.46 -2.29 11.88
CA ALA A 251 2.71 -3.33 11.18
C ALA A 251 3.20 -4.73 11.55
N LEU A 252 4.52 -4.93 11.55
CA LEU A 252 5.14 -6.19 11.93
C LEU A 252 4.82 -6.55 13.38
N GLU A 253 4.95 -5.62 14.33
CA GLU A 253 4.67 -5.88 15.75
C GLU A 253 3.21 -6.26 16.02
N CYS A 254 2.29 -5.72 15.23
CA CYS A 254 0.85 -6.01 15.34
C CYS A 254 0.38 -7.26 14.59
N GLY A 255 1.28 -8.06 14.03
CA GLY A 255 0.95 -9.41 13.52
C GLY A 255 1.14 -9.61 12.02
N VAL A 256 1.53 -8.58 11.27
CA VAL A 256 1.95 -8.76 9.88
C VAL A 256 3.25 -9.54 9.84
N SER A 257 3.35 -10.60 9.03
CA SER A 257 4.56 -11.43 8.99
C SER A 257 5.71 -10.72 8.28
N ARG A 258 5.43 -10.06 7.14
CA ARG A 258 6.43 -9.38 6.32
C ARG A 258 5.91 -8.08 5.74
N VAL A 259 6.76 -7.06 5.71
CA VAL A 259 6.48 -5.79 5.05
C VAL A 259 7.49 -5.55 3.95
N HIS A 260 7.03 -5.19 2.76
CA HIS A 260 7.86 -5.00 1.57
C HIS A 260 7.83 -3.54 1.13
N ILE A 261 8.99 -2.93 0.89
CA ILE A 261 9.12 -1.61 0.25
C ILE A 261 9.67 -1.85 -1.15
N LEU A 262 8.87 -1.51 -2.16
CA LEU A 262 9.15 -1.81 -3.56
C LEU A 262 9.09 -0.54 -4.41
N ASP A 263 9.85 -0.54 -5.51
CA ASP A 263 9.72 0.48 -6.55
C ASP A 263 8.57 0.13 -7.49
N GLY A 264 7.48 0.90 -7.36
CA GLY A 264 6.30 0.74 -8.21
C GLY A 264 6.54 1.15 -9.67
N ARG A 265 7.70 1.72 -10.02
CA ARG A 265 8.08 2.05 -11.40
C ARG A 265 8.64 0.85 -12.16
N ILE A 266 8.99 -0.23 -11.45
CA ILE A 266 9.46 -1.47 -12.07
C ILE A 266 8.23 -2.31 -12.44
N ALA A 267 8.15 -2.68 -13.71
CA ALA A 267 7.13 -3.59 -14.23
C ALA A 267 7.15 -4.91 -13.44
N HIS A 268 5.97 -5.38 -13.06
CA HIS A 268 5.80 -6.65 -12.34
C HIS A 268 6.47 -6.73 -10.97
N CYS A 269 6.70 -5.59 -10.30
CA CYS A 269 7.44 -5.51 -9.05
C CYS A 269 6.89 -6.43 -7.93
N LEU A 270 5.57 -6.60 -7.84
CA LEU A 270 4.95 -7.47 -6.83
C LEU A 270 5.27 -8.94 -7.08
N LEU A 271 5.23 -9.38 -8.35
CA LEU A 271 5.52 -10.75 -8.71
C LEU A 271 7.00 -11.07 -8.53
N LEU A 272 7.87 -10.13 -8.93
CA LEU A 272 9.31 -10.25 -8.75
C LEU A 272 9.68 -10.35 -7.27
N GLU A 273 8.99 -9.64 -6.38
CA GLU A 273 9.24 -9.74 -4.95
C GLU A 273 8.71 -11.05 -4.32
N ILE A 274 7.49 -11.47 -4.69
CA ILE A 274 6.81 -12.58 -4.01
C ILE A 274 7.28 -13.96 -4.49
N PHE A 275 7.65 -14.08 -5.77
CA PHE A 275 7.99 -15.35 -6.42
C PHE A 275 9.50 -15.53 -6.65
N THR A 276 10.36 -14.75 -6.00
CA THR A 276 11.82 -14.93 -6.11
C THR A 276 12.49 -14.96 -4.74
N ASN A 277 13.66 -15.60 -4.66
CA ASN A 277 14.47 -15.67 -3.44
C ASN A 277 15.33 -14.42 -3.20
N LYS A 278 15.51 -13.59 -4.22
CA LYS A 278 16.26 -12.34 -4.14
C LYS A 278 15.32 -11.23 -4.57
N GLY A 279 14.58 -10.70 -3.60
CA GLY A 279 13.65 -9.61 -3.79
C GLY A 279 14.29 -8.40 -4.48
N ILE A 280 13.47 -7.62 -5.17
CA ILE A 280 13.91 -6.44 -5.94
C ILE A 280 13.88 -5.16 -5.12
N GLY A 281 13.33 -5.23 -3.90
CA GLY A 281 13.34 -4.12 -2.95
C GLY A 281 13.79 -4.57 -1.56
N THR A 282 13.20 -3.97 -0.52
CA THR A 282 13.54 -4.30 0.87
C THR A 282 12.37 -5.00 1.56
N ALA A 283 12.60 -6.23 2.02
CA ALA A 283 11.70 -6.94 2.91
C ALA A 283 12.11 -6.75 4.37
N ILE A 284 11.16 -6.35 5.20
CA ILE A 284 11.32 -6.19 6.65
C ILE A 284 10.60 -7.35 7.32
N LEU A 285 11.32 -8.06 8.19
CA LEU A 285 10.90 -9.30 8.83
C LEU A 285 11.02 -9.17 10.36
N ARG A 286 10.21 -9.92 11.12
CA ARG A 286 10.39 -9.99 12.58
C ARG A 286 11.73 -10.62 12.94
N GLU A 287 11.98 -11.81 12.39
CA GLU A 287 13.20 -12.59 12.55
C GLU A 287 13.60 -13.15 11.19
N ARG A 288 14.87 -13.50 11.02
CA ARG A 288 15.31 -14.20 9.81
C ARG A 288 14.80 -15.63 9.87
N GLU A 289 14.15 -16.07 8.81
CA GLU A 289 13.82 -17.49 8.68
C GLU A 289 15.12 -18.22 8.34
N ASP A 290 15.50 -19.18 9.20
CA ASP A 290 16.49 -20.19 8.83
C ASP A 290 15.86 -21.05 7.73
N ASN A 291 16.39 -20.94 6.51
CA ASN A 291 16.00 -21.80 5.39
C ASN A 291 16.46 -23.25 5.61
#